data_AF-R5XHI6-F1
#
_entry.id   AF-R5XHI6-F1
#
_cell.length_a   1.000
_cell.length_b   1.000
_cell.length_c   1.000
_cell.angle_alpha   90.00
_cell.angle_beta   90.00
_cell.angle_gamma   90.00
#
_symmetry.space_group_name_H-M   'P 1'
#
loop_
_entity.id
_entity.type
_entity.pdbx_description
1 polymer ?
#
loop_
_entity_poly.entity_id
_entity_poly.type
_entity_poly.pdbx_seq_one_letter_code
_entity_poly.pdbx_strand_id
1 'polypeptide(L)'
;MEQTAKDLGMEYIEMSAPDPVSDVGVPGAQQFILEQVPNWIAKYGKDTAFFATNDAQTEPLLKQIAAHGGYFIEADLPSPTMGYPGALGIEFSDDEKGNWPKILEKVEKAVIAAGGSGRMGTWAYSYNFSGIEGLTDLAVKSIESGDRDFTLDKVLASLDTATPGSKWNGSLMKDNNGVEIKNSFFVYQDTYIFGKGYMGVTSVEVPEKYGKIGNK
;
A
#
# COMPACT_ATOMS: atom_id res chain seq x y z
N MET A 1 9.70 -4.88 -9.34
CA MET A 1 10.04 -5.65 -8.11
C MET A 1 11.22 -6.60 -8.34
N GLU A 2 11.18 -7.48 -9.34
CA GLU A 2 12.25 -8.47 -9.62
C GLU A 2 13.67 -7.88 -9.67
N GLN A 3 13.91 -6.84 -10.48
CA GLN A 3 15.25 -6.24 -10.59
C GLN A 3 15.74 -5.63 -9.26
N THR A 4 14.86 -5.00 -8.49
CA THR A 4 15.20 -4.44 -7.17
C THR A 4 15.52 -5.56 -6.18
N ALA A 5 14.73 -6.65 -6.17
CA ALA A 5 15.01 -7.82 -5.33
C ALA A 5 16.40 -8.40 -5.64
N LYS A 6 16.73 -8.59 -6.93
CA LYS A 6 18.06 -9.04 -7.37
C LYS A 6 19.18 -8.12 -6.86
N ASP A 7 19.00 -6.80 -6.98
CA ASP A 7 20.01 -5.82 -6.56
C ASP A 7 20.19 -5.78 -5.03
N LEU A 8 19.14 -6.12 -4.28
CA LEU A 8 19.18 -6.26 -2.81
C LEU A 8 19.63 -7.66 -2.35
N GLY A 9 19.91 -8.59 -3.27
CA GLY A 9 20.27 -9.97 -2.94
C GLY A 9 19.10 -10.80 -2.39
N MET A 10 17.86 -10.40 -2.71
CA MET A 10 16.62 -11.11 -2.36
C MET A 10 16.20 -12.03 -3.49
N GLU A 11 15.68 -13.21 -3.14
CA GLU A 11 15.00 -14.09 -4.10
C GLU A 11 13.67 -13.46 -4.52
N TYR A 12 13.38 -13.48 -5.83
CA TYR A 12 12.09 -13.09 -6.37
C TYR A 12 11.35 -14.32 -6.86
N ILE A 13 10.13 -14.50 -6.36
CA ILE A 13 9.29 -15.67 -6.66
C ILE A 13 7.96 -15.16 -7.19
N GLU A 14 7.67 -15.49 -8.44
CA GLU A 14 6.38 -15.21 -9.06
C GLU A 14 5.48 -16.44 -8.96
N MET A 15 4.25 -16.23 -8.51
CA MET A 15 3.23 -17.28 -8.36
C MET A 15 1.95 -16.80 -9.04
N SER A 16 1.28 -17.71 -9.75
CA SER A 16 -0.06 -17.44 -10.28
C SER A 16 -1.11 -17.87 -9.27
N ALA A 17 -2.08 -16.99 -9.01
CA ALA A 17 -3.27 -17.28 -8.22
C ALA A 17 -4.52 -17.16 -9.10
N PRO A 18 -5.64 -17.82 -8.77
CA PRO A 18 -6.88 -17.71 -9.53
C PRO A 18 -7.37 -16.26 -9.60
N ASP A 19 -7.82 -15.86 -10.79
CA ASP A 19 -8.42 -14.55 -11.02
C ASP A 19 -9.81 -14.49 -10.36
N PRO A 20 -10.08 -13.55 -9.43
CA PRO A 20 -11.38 -13.43 -8.78
C PRO A 20 -12.54 -13.07 -9.72
N VAL A 21 -12.28 -12.62 -10.96
CA VAL A 21 -13.33 -12.38 -11.97
C VAL A 21 -13.57 -13.56 -12.92
N SER A 22 -12.79 -14.64 -12.78
CA SER A 22 -13.02 -15.89 -13.52
C SER A 22 -14.14 -16.74 -12.90
N ASP A 23 -14.43 -17.90 -13.48
CA ASP A 23 -15.47 -18.83 -13.01
C ASP A 23 -15.27 -19.31 -11.56
N VAL A 24 -14.04 -19.23 -11.01
CA VAL A 24 -13.78 -19.59 -9.61
C VAL A 24 -14.28 -18.53 -8.62
N GLY A 25 -14.47 -17.29 -9.08
CA GLY A 25 -14.91 -16.16 -8.29
C GLY A 25 -13.98 -15.75 -7.13
N VAL A 26 -14.41 -14.73 -6.39
CA VAL A 26 -13.76 -14.27 -5.15
C VAL A 26 -13.55 -15.41 -4.15
N PRO A 27 -14.53 -16.30 -3.85
CA PRO A 27 -14.31 -17.37 -2.89
C PRO A 27 -13.18 -18.33 -3.29
N GLY A 28 -13.08 -18.68 -4.58
CA GLY A 28 -12.01 -19.55 -5.07
C GLY A 28 -10.63 -18.90 -4.98
N ALA A 29 -10.51 -17.63 -5.36
CA ALA A 29 -9.28 -16.87 -5.21
C ALA A 29 -8.84 -16.74 -3.74
N GLN A 30 -9.79 -16.49 -2.84
CA GLN A 30 -9.52 -16.41 -1.40
C GLN A 30 -9.07 -17.74 -0.81
N GLN A 31 -9.79 -18.82 -1.13
CA GLN A 31 -9.46 -20.16 -0.65
C GLN A 31 -8.06 -20.59 -1.07
N PHE A 32 -7.66 -20.28 -2.31
CA PHE A 32 -6.31 -20.57 -2.80
C PHE A 32 -5.23 -19.90 -1.92
N ILE A 33 -5.41 -18.61 -1.58
CA ILE A 33 -4.46 -17.90 -0.70
C ILE A 33 -4.44 -18.50 0.71
N LEU A 34 -5.61 -18.83 1.27
CA LEU A 34 -5.71 -19.47 2.58
C LEU A 34 -4.94 -20.80 2.64
N GLU A 35 -4.96 -21.58 1.55
CA GLU A 35 -4.27 -22.87 1.48
C GLU A 35 -2.77 -22.73 1.18
N GLN A 36 -2.38 -21.82 0.28
CA GLN A 36 -1.02 -21.78 -0.24
C GLN A 36 -0.05 -20.98 0.62
N VAL A 37 -0.48 -19.90 1.27
CA VAL A 37 0.43 -19.07 2.07
C VAL A 37 1.12 -19.86 3.19
N PRO A 38 0.44 -20.73 3.97
CA PRO A 38 1.11 -21.59 4.94
C PRO A 38 2.17 -22.50 4.31
N ASN A 39 1.88 -23.07 3.13
CA ASN A 39 2.83 -23.93 2.41
C ASN A 39 4.06 -23.14 1.94
N TRP A 40 3.86 -21.91 1.46
CA TRP A 40 4.96 -21.04 1.06
C TRP A 40 5.81 -20.59 2.24
N ILE A 41 5.20 -20.23 3.37
CA ILE A 41 5.93 -19.91 4.60
C ILE A 41 6.72 -21.12 5.10
N ALA A 42 6.15 -22.34 5.03
CA ALA A 42 6.86 -23.56 5.40
C ALA A 42 8.05 -23.85 4.47
N LYS A 43 7.94 -23.54 3.18
CA LYS A 43 8.99 -23.78 2.17
C LYS A 43 10.09 -22.72 2.19
N TYR A 44 9.73 -21.44 2.24
CA TYR A 44 10.65 -20.30 2.07
C TYR A 44 11.02 -19.61 3.38
N GLY A 45 10.29 -19.92 4.46
CA GLY A 45 10.53 -19.36 5.79
C GLY A 45 9.72 -18.09 6.08
N LYS A 46 9.75 -17.69 7.35
CA LYS A 46 8.98 -16.54 7.87
C LYS A 46 9.54 -15.19 7.46
N ASP A 47 10.74 -15.14 6.90
CA ASP A 47 11.35 -13.90 6.40
C ASP A 47 11.13 -13.71 4.90
N THR A 48 9.92 -14.08 4.45
CA THR A 48 9.42 -13.92 3.09
C THR A 48 8.42 -12.76 3.05
N ALA A 49 8.58 -11.83 2.12
CA ALA A 49 7.60 -10.77 1.87
C ALA A 49 6.60 -11.18 0.80
N PHE A 50 5.32 -10.98 1.08
CA PHE A 50 4.21 -11.31 0.19
C PHE A 50 3.56 -10.04 -0.35
N PHE A 51 3.14 -10.09 -1.61
CA PHE A 51 2.38 -9.04 -2.28
C PHE A 51 1.31 -9.71 -3.15
N ALA A 52 0.06 -9.31 -2.96
CA ALA A 52 -1.06 -9.73 -3.80
C ALA A 52 -1.37 -8.64 -4.82
N THR A 53 -1.72 -9.03 -6.05
CA THR A 53 -2.01 -8.09 -7.15
C THR A 53 -3.50 -7.76 -7.29
N ASN A 54 -4.32 -8.10 -6.29
CA ASN A 54 -5.73 -7.74 -6.23
C ASN A 54 -6.26 -7.74 -4.79
N ASP A 55 -7.23 -6.85 -4.55
CA ASP A 55 -7.88 -6.65 -3.24
C ASP A 55 -8.48 -7.93 -2.63
N ALA A 56 -9.08 -8.80 -3.45
CA ALA A 56 -9.80 -9.98 -2.96
C ALA A 56 -8.87 -10.95 -2.18
N GLN A 57 -7.59 -10.97 -2.52
CA GLN A 57 -6.57 -11.82 -1.92
C GLN A 57 -5.93 -11.19 -0.67
N THR A 58 -6.13 -9.89 -0.41
CA THR A 58 -5.46 -9.18 0.69
C THR A 58 -5.91 -9.68 2.07
N GLU A 59 -7.21 -9.81 2.31
CA GLU A 59 -7.74 -10.33 3.58
C GLU A 59 -7.22 -11.74 3.92
N PRO A 60 -7.35 -12.77 3.06
CA PRO A 60 -6.83 -14.10 3.38
C PRO A 60 -5.32 -14.11 3.53
N LEU A 61 -4.59 -13.28 2.77
CA LEU A 61 -3.13 -13.16 2.91
C LEU A 61 -2.74 -12.62 4.30
N LEU A 62 -3.36 -11.52 4.73
CA LEU A 62 -3.15 -10.92 6.05
C LEU A 62 -3.45 -11.91 7.17
N LYS A 63 -4.55 -12.67 7.04
CA LYS A 63 -4.95 -13.70 8.00
C LYS A 63 -3.88 -14.79 8.14
N GLN A 64 -3.36 -15.29 7.03
CA GLN A 64 -2.33 -16.33 7.04
C GLN A 64 -0.98 -15.80 7.54
N ILE A 65 -0.61 -14.56 7.20
CA ILE A 65 0.63 -13.94 7.69
C ILE A 65 0.58 -13.71 9.20
N ALA A 66 -0.55 -13.24 9.73
CA ALA A 66 -0.74 -13.09 11.17
C ALA A 66 -0.61 -14.44 11.89
N ALA A 67 -1.20 -15.51 11.35
CA ALA A 67 -1.17 -16.85 11.96
C ALA A 67 0.19 -17.56 11.84
N HIS A 68 0.91 -17.39 10.73
CA HIS A 68 2.06 -18.23 10.39
C HIS A 68 3.39 -17.47 10.27
N GLY A 69 3.38 -16.14 10.23
CA GLY A 69 4.54 -15.29 9.97
C GLY A 69 4.65 -14.85 8.50
N GLY A 70 5.81 -14.37 8.07
CA GLY A 70 5.95 -13.65 6.80
C GLY A 70 5.97 -12.15 7.00
N TYR A 71 6.13 -11.41 5.90
CA TYR A 71 6.03 -9.96 5.84
C TYR A 71 4.91 -9.57 4.86
N PHE A 72 4.07 -8.64 5.29
CA PHE A 72 3.14 -7.92 4.43
C PHE A 72 3.51 -6.45 4.52
N ILE A 73 4.10 -5.88 3.48
CA ILE A 73 4.57 -4.49 3.55
C ILE A 73 3.41 -3.55 3.25
N GLU A 74 2.76 -3.71 2.10
CA GLU A 74 1.68 -2.85 1.61
C GLU A 74 0.73 -3.66 0.71
N ALA A 75 -0.54 -3.24 0.64
CA ALA A 75 -1.50 -3.72 -0.35
C ALA A 75 -1.27 -3.04 -1.71
N ASP A 76 -1.87 -3.56 -2.78
CA ASP A 76 -1.99 -2.86 -4.06
C ASP A 76 -2.77 -1.55 -3.94
N LEU A 77 -3.78 -1.52 -3.07
CA LEU A 77 -4.49 -0.31 -2.61
C LEU A 77 -4.30 -0.09 -1.09
N PRO A 78 -3.20 0.57 -0.66
CA PRO A 78 -2.88 0.73 0.75
C PRO A 78 -3.96 1.45 1.56
N SER A 79 -4.41 0.81 2.63
CA SER A 79 -5.29 1.39 3.65
C SER A 79 -5.28 0.52 4.91
N PRO A 80 -5.36 1.08 6.14
CA PRO A 80 -5.57 0.31 7.35
C PRO A 80 -6.94 -0.40 7.35
N THR A 81 -7.88 0.05 6.52
CA THR A 81 -9.19 -0.58 6.36
C THR A 81 -9.22 -1.66 5.27
N MET A 82 -8.14 -1.83 4.51
CA MET A 82 -8.08 -2.84 3.44
C MET A 82 -7.65 -4.19 4.00
N GLY A 83 -8.56 -5.17 4.01
CA GLY A 83 -8.33 -6.55 4.45
C GLY A 83 -8.13 -6.76 5.95
N TYR A 84 -7.47 -5.84 6.67
CA TYR A 84 -7.24 -5.95 8.12
C TYR A 84 -8.51 -6.17 8.94
N PRO A 85 -9.65 -5.47 8.68
CA PRO A 85 -10.84 -5.65 9.48
C PRO A 85 -11.41 -7.07 9.43
N GLY A 86 -11.51 -7.65 8.23
CA GLY A 86 -11.97 -9.03 8.07
C GLY A 86 -10.95 -10.06 8.56
N ALA A 87 -9.66 -9.83 8.31
CA ALA A 87 -8.60 -10.75 8.70
C ALA A 87 -8.47 -10.90 10.22
N LEU A 88 -8.69 -9.80 10.96
CA LEU A 88 -8.45 -9.72 12.41
C LEU A 88 -9.73 -9.49 13.23
N GLY A 89 -10.91 -9.49 12.61
CA GLY A 89 -12.20 -9.29 13.28
C GLY A 89 -12.34 -7.90 13.92
N ILE A 90 -11.84 -6.86 13.25
CA ILE A 90 -11.93 -5.48 13.72
C ILE A 90 -13.27 -4.89 13.27
N GLU A 91 -14.02 -4.37 14.23
CA GLU A 91 -15.21 -3.57 13.96
C GLU A 91 -14.94 -2.11 14.33
N PHE A 92 -15.31 -1.19 13.44
CA PHE A 92 -15.21 0.25 13.71
C PHE A 92 -16.56 0.81 14.16
N SER A 93 -16.56 1.56 15.27
CA SER A 93 -17.72 2.34 15.70
C SER A 93 -17.98 3.51 14.76
N ASP A 94 -19.17 4.11 14.82
CA ASP A 94 -19.50 5.24 13.96
C ASP A 94 -18.60 6.46 14.20
N ASP A 95 -18.10 6.68 15.43
CA ASP A 95 -17.17 7.77 15.74
C ASP A 95 -15.71 7.52 15.32
N GLU A 96 -15.38 6.28 14.92
CA GLU A 96 -14.08 5.91 14.36
C GLU A 96 -14.06 6.04 12.83
N LYS A 97 -15.21 5.92 12.15
CA LYS A 97 -15.30 6.00 10.68
C LYS A 97 -14.79 7.36 10.19
N GLY A 98 -13.80 7.33 9.30
CA GLY A 98 -13.14 8.53 8.77
C GLY A 98 -12.12 9.17 9.71
N ASN A 99 -12.00 8.70 10.96
CA ASN A 99 -10.95 9.14 11.88
C ASN A 99 -9.70 8.26 11.71
N TRP A 100 -8.87 8.59 10.72
CA TRP A 100 -7.68 7.79 10.36
C TRP A 100 -6.70 7.54 11.52
N PRO A 101 -6.39 8.51 12.41
CA PRO A 101 -5.57 8.23 13.59
C PRO A 101 -6.17 7.14 14.50
N LYS A 102 -7.48 7.20 14.79
CA LYS A 102 -8.15 6.15 15.60
C LYS A 102 -8.20 4.81 14.88
N ILE A 103 -8.50 4.83 13.57
CA ILE A 103 -8.51 3.63 12.74
C ILE A 103 -7.15 2.96 12.77
N LEU A 104 -6.07 3.71 12.53
CA LEU A 104 -4.71 3.21 12.51
C LEU A 104 -4.31 2.62 13.86
N GLU A 105 -4.58 3.34 14.96
CA GLU A 105 -4.30 2.87 16.33
C GLU A 105 -5.03 1.54 16.63
N LYS A 106 -6.29 1.42 16.22
CA LYS A 106 -7.08 0.21 16.45
C LYS A 106 -6.56 -0.97 15.64
N VAL A 107 -6.23 -0.75 14.37
CA VAL A 107 -5.63 -1.78 13.50
C VAL A 107 -4.27 -2.19 14.04
N GLU A 108 -3.44 -1.24 14.46
CA GLU A 108 -2.13 -1.53 15.05
C GLU A 108 -2.24 -2.43 16.28
N LYS A 109 -3.16 -2.13 17.21
CA LYS A 109 -3.41 -2.98 18.38
C LYS A 109 -3.80 -4.40 17.99
N ALA A 110 -4.68 -4.56 17.01
CA ALA A 110 -5.11 -5.87 16.53
C ALA A 110 -3.95 -6.64 15.86
N VAL A 111 -3.16 -5.97 15.03
CA VAL A 111 -1.98 -6.55 14.36
C VAL A 111 -0.93 -7.00 15.38
N ILE A 112 -0.63 -6.17 16.37
CA ILE A 112 0.32 -6.52 17.43
C ILE A 112 -0.19 -7.70 18.24
N ALA A 113 -1.47 -7.71 18.62
CA ALA A 113 -2.09 -8.82 19.35
C ALA A 113 -2.05 -10.14 18.56
N ALA A 114 -2.14 -10.06 17.24
CA ALA A 114 -2.04 -11.20 16.33
C ALA A 114 -0.59 -11.59 15.98
N GLY A 115 0.44 -10.94 16.56
CA GLY A 115 1.85 -11.26 16.35
C GLY A 115 2.48 -10.64 15.09
N GLY A 116 1.78 -9.72 14.41
CA GLY A 116 2.25 -9.05 13.19
C GLY A 116 3.19 -7.86 13.41
N SER A 117 3.58 -7.57 14.66
CA SER A 117 4.45 -6.43 15.00
C SER A 117 5.78 -6.49 14.23
N GLY A 118 6.12 -5.38 13.57
CA GLY A 118 7.30 -5.21 12.74
C GLY A 118 7.28 -5.97 11.41
N ARG A 119 6.18 -6.66 11.08
CA ARG A 119 6.03 -7.55 9.91
C ARG A 119 4.89 -7.18 8.97
N MET A 120 3.88 -6.49 9.48
CA MET A 120 2.71 -6.08 8.72
C MET A 120 2.68 -4.55 8.59
N GLY A 121 2.32 -4.04 7.41
CA GLY A 121 2.33 -2.63 7.10
C GLY A 121 1.18 -2.15 6.24
N THR A 122 1.12 -0.83 6.07
CA THR A 122 0.06 -0.14 5.36
C THR A 122 0.49 1.30 5.03
N TRP A 123 -0.43 2.10 4.48
CA TRP A 123 -0.38 3.56 4.58
C TRP A 123 -1.24 3.99 5.76
N ALA A 124 -0.83 5.03 6.49
CA ALA A 124 -1.58 5.53 7.65
C ALA A 124 -2.97 6.08 7.27
N TYR A 125 -3.06 6.64 6.06
CA TYR A 125 -4.31 7.11 5.46
C TYR A 125 -4.57 6.33 4.17
N SER A 126 -5.83 5.95 3.94
CA SER A 126 -6.22 5.29 2.68
C SER A 126 -5.78 6.08 1.47
N TYR A 127 -5.29 5.39 0.44
CA TYR A 127 -5.05 5.95 -0.88
C TYR A 127 -6.23 6.79 -1.40
N ASN A 128 -7.45 6.23 -1.38
CA ASN A 128 -8.65 6.89 -1.90
C ASN A 128 -9.01 8.14 -1.10
N PHE A 129 -9.00 8.05 0.24
CA PHE A 129 -9.26 9.21 1.09
C PHE A 129 -8.26 10.33 0.84
N SER A 130 -6.96 9.98 0.86
CA SER A 130 -5.87 10.95 0.68
C SER A 130 -5.98 11.64 -0.67
N GLY A 131 -6.22 10.87 -1.73
CA GLY A 131 -6.38 11.39 -3.09
C GLY A 131 -7.59 12.31 -3.22
N ILE A 132 -8.77 11.91 -2.70
CA ILE A 132 -9.99 12.71 -2.80
C ILE A 132 -9.83 14.02 -2.02
N GLU A 133 -9.43 13.96 -0.76
CA GLU A 133 -9.28 15.15 0.09
C GLU A 133 -8.17 16.07 -0.44
N GLY A 134 -7.00 15.52 -0.77
CA GLY A 134 -5.87 16.27 -1.28
C GLY A 134 -6.15 16.94 -2.62
N LEU A 135 -6.74 16.23 -3.59
CA LEU A 135 -7.06 16.84 -4.88
C LEU A 135 -8.22 17.85 -4.78
N THR A 136 -9.16 17.65 -3.85
CA THR A 136 -10.22 18.62 -3.57
C THR A 136 -9.65 19.91 -2.98
N ASP A 137 -8.75 19.79 -1.99
CA ASP A 137 -8.04 20.94 -1.41
C ASP A 137 -7.24 21.71 -2.49
N LEU A 138 -6.52 21.01 -3.36
CA LEU A 138 -5.79 21.62 -4.47
C LEU A 138 -6.73 22.38 -5.42
N ALA A 139 -7.90 21.80 -5.74
CA ALA A 139 -8.90 22.45 -6.58
C ALA A 139 -9.47 23.72 -5.94
N VAL A 140 -9.79 23.69 -4.65
CA VAL A 140 -10.27 24.87 -3.90
C VAL A 140 -9.20 25.97 -3.91
N LYS A 141 -7.96 25.65 -3.53
CA LYS A 141 -6.83 26.60 -3.55
C LYS A 141 -6.60 27.21 -4.93
N SER A 142 -6.70 26.39 -5.97
CA SER A 142 -6.64 26.85 -7.36
C SER A 142 -7.74 27.87 -7.65
N ILE A 143 -9.01 27.56 -7.36
CA ILE A 143 -10.15 28.46 -7.60
C ILE A 143 -9.97 29.80 -6.88
N GLU A 144 -9.63 29.77 -5.58
CA GLU A 144 -9.51 30.95 -4.74
C GLU A 144 -8.35 31.87 -5.14
N SER A 145 -7.20 31.30 -5.49
CA SER A 145 -6.01 32.06 -5.88
C SER A 145 -6.02 32.51 -7.35
N GLY A 146 -6.79 31.84 -8.21
CA GLY A 146 -6.72 32.00 -9.66
C GLY A 146 -5.54 31.26 -10.32
N ASP A 147 -4.68 30.59 -9.54
CA ASP A 147 -3.56 29.80 -10.05
C ASP A 147 -4.05 28.51 -10.70
N ARG A 148 -3.59 28.19 -11.91
CA ARG A 148 -3.96 27.00 -12.70
C ARG A 148 -2.76 26.14 -13.07
N ASP A 149 -1.60 26.42 -12.48
CA ASP A 149 -0.42 25.59 -12.62
C ASP A 149 -0.44 24.50 -11.54
N PHE A 150 -0.60 23.25 -11.96
CA PHE A 150 -0.65 22.09 -11.07
C PHE A 150 0.71 21.42 -11.11
N THR A 151 1.56 21.72 -10.12
CA THR A 151 2.90 21.12 -9.98
C THR A 151 2.87 19.96 -8.99
N LEU A 152 3.87 19.08 -9.06
CA LEU A 152 4.03 17.99 -8.10
C LEU A 152 4.05 18.52 -6.66
N ASP A 153 4.80 19.60 -6.40
CA ASP A 153 4.90 20.20 -5.06
C ASP A 153 3.54 20.65 -4.52
N LYS A 154 2.67 21.22 -5.37
CA LYS A 154 1.32 21.61 -4.97
C LYS A 154 0.45 20.39 -4.66
N VAL A 155 0.56 19.33 -5.46
CA VAL A 155 -0.13 18.05 -5.19
C VAL A 155 0.33 17.46 -3.86
N LEU A 156 1.64 17.35 -3.63
CA LEU A 156 2.20 16.81 -2.40
C LEU A 156 1.83 17.66 -1.17
N ALA A 157 1.83 18.99 -1.28
CA ALA A 157 1.42 19.89 -0.20
C ALA A 157 -0.06 19.75 0.18
N SER A 158 -0.94 19.55 -0.81
CA SER A 158 -2.35 19.29 -0.55
C SER A 158 -2.60 17.90 0.06
N LEU A 159 -1.85 16.89 -0.37
CA LEU A 159 -1.88 15.56 0.27
C LEU A 159 -1.41 15.62 1.73
N ASP A 160 -0.30 16.30 2.02
CA ASP A 160 0.22 16.50 3.39
C ASP A 160 -0.79 17.26 4.28
N THR A 161 -1.49 18.25 3.73
CA THR A 161 -2.58 18.97 4.43
C THR A 161 -3.71 18.02 4.83
N ALA A 162 -4.12 17.11 3.94
CA ALA A 162 -5.20 16.15 4.17
C ALA A 162 -4.81 14.99 5.10
N THR A 163 -3.51 14.74 5.28
CA THR A 163 -2.97 13.54 5.94
C THR A 163 -1.90 13.87 6.98
N PRO A 164 -2.25 14.65 8.02
CA PRO A 164 -1.29 15.24 8.94
C PRO A 164 -0.43 14.18 9.64
N GLY A 165 0.88 14.37 9.60
CA GLY A 165 1.85 13.46 10.23
C GLY A 165 2.34 12.34 9.32
N SER A 166 1.68 12.09 8.19
CA SER A 166 2.28 11.29 7.11
C SER A 166 3.25 12.13 6.29
N LYS A 167 4.00 11.48 5.39
CA LYS A 167 4.82 12.16 4.38
C LYS A 167 4.51 11.61 3.01
N TRP A 168 4.73 12.44 2.00
CA TRP A 168 4.49 12.10 0.59
C TRP A 168 5.73 12.42 -0.24
N ASN A 169 5.97 11.60 -1.25
CA ASN A 169 6.91 11.88 -2.31
C ASN A 169 6.33 11.35 -3.63
N GLY A 170 6.93 11.72 -4.76
CA GLY A 170 6.41 11.41 -6.06
C GLY A 170 7.34 11.77 -7.20
N SER A 171 6.84 11.62 -8.41
CA SER A 171 7.54 12.01 -9.63
C SER A 171 6.54 12.38 -10.72
N LEU A 172 7.04 13.06 -11.76
CA LEU A 172 6.25 13.29 -12.97
C LEU A 172 5.99 11.94 -13.67
N MET A 173 4.73 11.71 -14.05
CA MET A 173 4.38 10.53 -14.83
C MET A 173 5.02 10.63 -16.22
N LYS A 174 5.60 9.52 -16.69
CA LYS A 174 6.16 9.39 -18.04
C LYS A 174 5.44 8.29 -18.80
N ASP A 175 5.28 8.47 -20.11
CA ASP A 175 4.79 7.41 -20.99
C ASP A 175 5.88 6.34 -21.26
N ASN A 176 5.55 5.33 -22.07
CA ASN A 176 6.47 4.25 -22.43
C ASN A 176 7.71 4.73 -23.21
N ASN A 177 7.68 5.94 -23.77
CA ASN A 177 8.82 6.55 -24.47
C ASN A 177 9.66 7.43 -23.54
N GLY A 178 9.30 7.51 -22.26
CA GLY A 178 9.96 8.38 -21.28
C GLY A 178 9.56 9.84 -21.38
N VAL A 179 8.50 10.17 -22.13
CA VAL A 179 8.00 11.54 -22.28
C VAL A 179 7.07 11.87 -21.11
N GLU A 180 7.30 13.01 -20.47
CA GLU A 180 6.48 13.47 -19.36
C GLU A 180 5.04 13.75 -19.82
N ILE A 181 4.09 13.21 -19.06
CA ILE A 181 2.67 13.42 -19.27
C ILE A 181 2.27 14.64 -18.44
N LYS A 182 1.80 15.69 -19.14
CA LYS A 182 1.40 16.95 -18.51
C LYS A 182 0.34 16.71 -17.41
N ASN A 183 0.51 17.38 -16.27
CA ASN A 183 -0.40 17.34 -15.11
C ASN A 183 -0.67 15.92 -14.58
N SER A 184 0.28 15.00 -14.76
CA SER A 184 0.16 13.61 -14.30
C SER A 184 1.35 13.26 -13.41
N PHE A 185 1.06 12.67 -12.26
CA PHE A 185 2.03 12.46 -11.18
C PHE A 185 1.89 11.05 -10.63
N PHE A 186 3.03 10.41 -10.33
CA PHE A 186 3.08 9.31 -9.38
C PHE A 186 3.31 9.87 -7.99
N VAL A 187 2.56 9.39 -7.01
CA VAL A 187 2.72 9.78 -5.60
C VAL A 187 2.64 8.53 -4.72
N TYR A 188 3.35 8.55 -3.61
CA TYR A 188 3.29 7.52 -2.58
C TYR A 188 3.41 8.14 -1.19
N GLN A 189 2.70 7.55 -0.23
CA GLN A 189 2.80 7.90 1.18
C GLN A 189 3.97 7.14 1.82
N ASP A 190 4.49 7.68 2.92
CA ASP A 190 5.42 6.94 3.77
C ASP A 190 4.76 5.70 4.37
N THR A 191 5.38 4.54 4.15
CA THR A 191 4.93 3.25 4.65
C THR A 191 4.91 3.25 6.18
N TYR A 192 3.79 2.84 6.76
CA TYR A 192 3.65 2.61 8.18
C TYR A 192 3.75 1.12 8.47
N ILE A 193 4.77 0.71 9.24
CA ILE A 193 4.89 -0.69 9.71
C ILE A 193 4.37 -0.74 11.15
N PHE A 194 3.34 -1.56 11.39
CA PHE A 194 2.76 -1.71 12.72
C PHE A 194 3.81 -2.16 13.74
N GLY A 195 3.87 -1.49 14.89
CA GLY A 195 4.89 -1.69 15.93
C GLY A 195 6.22 -0.99 15.66
N LYS A 196 6.40 -0.31 14.52
CA LYS A 196 7.59 0.48 14.18
C LYS A 196 7.28 1.94 13.83
N GLY A 197 6.12 2.21 13.25
CA GLY A 197 5.74 3.53 12.76
C GLY A 197 6.12 3.76 11.30
N TYR A 198 6.25 5.03 10.92
CA TYR A 198 6.67 5.44 9.58
C TYR A 198 8.11 5.04 9.29
N MET A 199 8.34 4.51 8.08
CA MET A 199 9.64 3.95 7.68
C MET A 199 10.60 4.97 7.05
N GLY A 200 10.12 6.18 6.73
CA GLY A 200 10.92 7.21 6.08
C GLY A 200 11.18 6.94 4.60
N VAL A 201 10.36 6.12 3.93
CA VAL A 201 10.61 5.69 2.54
C VAL A 201 10.54 6.86 1.56
N THR A 202 9.80 7.92 1.92
CA THR A 202 9.72 9.16 1.15
C THR A 202 11.04 9.92 1.06
N SER A 203 12.02 9.61 1.91
CA SER A 203 13.37 10.20 1.86
C SER A 203 14.39 9.32 1.12
N VAL A 204 13.97 8.14 0.63
CA VAL A 204 14.85 7.20 -0.07
C VAL A 204 14.97 7.62 -1.53
N GLU A 205 16.19 7.84 -1.99
CA GLU A 205 16.45 8.09 -3.40
C GLU A 205 16.25 6.80 -4.21
N VAL A 206 15.35 6.83 -5.19
CA VAL A 206 15.09 5.71 -6.10
C VAL A 206 16.11 5.74 -7.24
N PRO A 207 16.98 4.74 -7.39
CA PRO A 207 17.96 4.68 -8.46
C PRO A 207 17.31 4.80 -9.85
N GLU A 208 17.83 5.69 -10.70
CA GLU A 208 17.29 5.97 -12.04
C GLU A 208 17.16 4.71 -12.92
N LYS A 209 18.03 3.71 -12.69
CA LYS A 209 18.02 2.44 -13.43
C LYS A 209 16.66 1.73 -13.37
N TYR A 210 15.89 1.92 -12.29
CA TYR A 210 14.58 1.29 -12.15
C TYR A 210 13.50 1.94 -13.02
N GLY A 211 13.63 3.24 -13.34
CA GLY A 211 12.69 3.94 -14.24
C GLY A 211 12.85 3.61 -15.72
N LYS A 212 13.83 2.79 -16.09
CA LYS A 212 14.12 2.37 -17.48
C LYS A 212 13.74 0.92 -17.76
N ILE A 213 13.20 0.21 -16.77
CA ILE A 213 12.80 -1.19 -16.90
C ILE A 213 11.48 -1.27 -17.66
N GLY A 214 11.42 -2.08 -18.71
CA GLY A 214 10.21 -2.26 -19.53
C GLY A 214 10.09 -1.30 -20.72
N ASN A 215 10.89 -0.23 -20.76
CA ASN A 215 11.04 0.61 -21.94
C ASN A 215 11.99 -0.10 -22.93
N LYS A 216 11.42 -0.96 -23.79
CA LYS A 216 12.09 -1.49 -24.98
C LYS A 216 11.63 -0.75 -26.22
#